data_AF-A0A0P1P9I8-F1
#
_entry.id   AF-A0A0P1P9I8-F1
#
_cell.length_a   1.000
_cell.length_b   1.000
_cell.length_c   1.000
_cell.angle_alpha   90.00
_cell.angle_beta   90.00
_cell.angle_gamma   90.00
#
_symmetry.space_group_name_H-M   'P 1'
#
loop_
_entity.id
_entity.type
_entity.pdbx_description
1 polymer ?
#
loop_
_entity_poly.entity_id
_entity_poly.type
_entity_poly.pdbx_seq_one_letter_code
_entity_poly.pdbx_strand_id
1 'polypeptide(L)'
;MKRIFLFGGSLFLTGGGFLLYGGYELYYSLLSYLSKGNYWGRFYDSFIKGIVITSFGLLFIAAGIFMIISEKKCQRIRTTGVPVKGTITKIIESPGERRLYYEYRDAYGRLYKGKGYELSEREAYGLVVGNEINILIDPENPKYHIIVLEKTSSHLLRAKIKEG
;
A
#
# COMPACT_ATOMS: atom_id res chain seq x y z
N MET A 1 -14.22 1.96 0.21
CA MET A 1 -13.67 0.94 1.13
C MET A 1 -13.91 -0.47 0.59
N LYS A 2 -15.14 -1.02 0.53
CA LYS A 2 -15.42 -2.36 -0.06
C LYS A 2 -14.74 -2.67 -1.41
N ARG A 3 -14.53 -1.67 -2.28
CA ARG A 3 -13.84 -1.82 -3.57
C ARG A 3 -12.35 -2.17 -3.44
N ILE A 4 -11.65 -1.68 -2.41
CA ILE A 4 -10.22 -1.95 -2.19
C ILE A 4 -10.02 -3.41 -1.75
N PHE A 5 -10.89 -3.90 -0.85
CA PHE A 5 -10.89 -5.29 -0.44
C PHE A 5 -11.14 -6.24 -1.61
N LEU A 6 -12.17 -5.94 -2.42
CA LEU A 6 -12.49 -6.72 -3.62
C LEU A 6 -11.35 -6.67 -4.65
N PHE A 7 -10.71 -5.51 -4.82
CA PHE A 7 -9.57 -5.36 -5.72
C PHE A 7 -8.34 -6.13 -5.22
N GLY A 8 -7.97 -6.00 -3.94
CA GLY A 8 -6.87 -6.74 -3.32
C GLY A 8 -7.09 -8.26 -3.33
N GLY A 9 -8.34 -8.70 -3.12
CA GLY A 9 -8.74 -10.10 -3.26
C GLY A 9 -8.61 -10.59 -4.70
N SER A 10 -9.01 -9.78 -5.68
CA SER A 10 -8.86 -10.13 -7.10
C SER A 10 -7.39 -10.25 -7.52
N LEU A 11 -6.51 -9.34 -7.05
CA LEU A 11 -5.07 -9.45 -7.27
C LEU A 11 -4.48 -10.70 -6.62
N PHE A 12 -4.92 -11.05 -5.42
CA PHE A 12 -4.48 -12.27 -4.75
C PHE A 12 -4.89 -13.53 -5.52
N LEU A 13 -6.13 -13.61 -6.01
CA LEU A 13 -6.61 -14.74 -6.80
C LEU A 13 -5.89 -14.86 -8.14
N THR A 14 -5.71 -13.74 -8.85
CA THR A 14 -4.94 -13.68 -10.10
C THR A 14 -3.49 -14.08 -9.87
N GLY A 15 -2.87 -13.60 -8.79
CA GLY A 15 -1.51 -14.00 -8.40
C GLY A 15 -1.39 -15.49 -8.07
N GLY A 16 -2.40 -16.05 -7.40
CA GLY A 16 -2.52 -17.49 -7.17
C GLY A 16 -2.62 -18.30 -8.46
N GLY A 17 -3.42 -17.83 -9.42
CA GLY A 17 -3.52 -18.44 -10.75
C GLY A 17 -2.19 -18.44 -11.50
N PHE A 18 -1.47 -17.32 -11.50
CA PHE A 18 -0.12 -17.24 -12.08
C PHE A 18 0.88 -18.15 -11.37
N LEU A 19 0.82 -18.29 -10.05
CA LEU A 19 1.68 -19.21 -9.29
C LEU A 19 1.43 -20.67 -9.64
N LEU A 20 0.16 -21.07 -9.75
CA LEU A 20 -0.20 -22.43 -10.16
C LEU A 20 0.24 -22.71 -11.59
N TYR A 21 -0.02 -21.78 -12.52
CA TYR A 21 0.36 -21.94 -13.91
C TYR A 21 1.89 -21.93 -14.11
N GLY A 22 2.60 -20.99 -13.49
CA GLY A 22 4.06 -20.92 -13.52
C GLY A 22 4.71 -22.15 -12.86
N GLY A 23 4.18 -22.59 -11.72
CA GLY A 23 4.63 -23.82 -11.06
C GLY A 23 4.40 -25.08 -11.91
N TYR A 24 3.27 -25.14 -12.61
CA TYR A 24 2.97 -26.20 -13.58
C TYR A 24 4.00 -26.20 -14.73
N GLU A 25 4.26 -25.05 -15.36
CA GLU A 25 5.25 -24.93 -16.44
C GLU A 25 6.66 -25.35 -15.99
N LEU A 26 7.07 -24.97 -14.77
CA LEU A 26 8.35 -25.37 -14.18
C LEU A 26 8.42 -26.88 -13.93
N TYR A 27 7.35 -27.47 -13.39
CA TYR A 27 7.27 -28.91 -13.14
C TYR A 27 7.38 -29.73 -14.44
N TYR A 28 6.62 -29.36 -15.48
CA TYR A 28 6.66 -30.06 -16.76
C TYR A 28 7.99 -29.86 -17.50
N SER A 29 8.58 -28.67 -17.41
CA SER A 29 9.92 -28.42 -17.96
C SER A 29 10.94 -29.35 -17.30
N LEU A 30 10.91 -29.48 -15.97
CA LEU A 30 11.80 -30.35 -15.22
C LEU A 30 11.59 -31.83 -15.57
N LEU A 31 10.34 -32.29 -15.66
CA LEU A 31 10.00 -33.66 -16.06
C LEU A 31 10.48 -33.98 -17.48
N SER A 32 10.33 -33.04 -18.42
CA SER A 32 10.79 -33.19 -19.79
C SER A 32 12.31 -33.23 -19.90
N TYR A 33 13.02 -32.47 -19.06
CA TYR A 33 14.48 -32.48 -19.01
C TYR A 33 15.03 -33.83 -18.53
N LEU A 34 14.44 -34.38 -17.46
CA LEU A 34 14.84 -35.68 -16.89
C LEU A 34 14.55 -36.86 -17.85
N SER A 35 13.45 -36.81 -18.60
CA SER A 35 13.03 -37.90 -19.50
C SER A 35 13.71 -37.89 -20.87
N LYS A 36 14.12 -36.72 -21.39
CA LYS A 36 14.69 -36.56 -22.73
C LYS A 36 15.95 -35.71 -22.64
N GLY A 37 17.06 -36.30 -22.22
CA GLY A 37 18.35 -35.66 -21.89
C GLY A 37 19.06 -34.84 -22.99
N ASN A 38 18.39 -34.42 -24.07
CA ASN A 38 18.96 -33.62 -25.16
C ASN A 38 18.03 -32.49 -25.68
N TYR A 39 17.15 -31.94 -24.82
CA TYR A 39 16.16 -30.90 -25.17
C TYR A 39 16.43 -29.53 -24.51
N TRP A 40 17.70 -29.14 -24.37
CA TRP A 40 18.14 -27.94 -23.66
C TRP A 40 17.49 -26.63 -24.12
N GLY A 41 17.32 -26.42 -25.44
CA GLY A 41 16.74 -25.17 -25.97
C GLY A 41 15.27 -24.94 -25.59
N ARG A 42 14.43 -25.98 -25.70
CA ARG A 42 12.99 -25.89 -25.32
C ARG A 42 12.78 -25.90 -23.82
N PHE A 43 13.66 -26.59 -23.08
CA PHE A 43 13.69 -26.56 -21.62
C PHE A 43 13.94 -25.14 -21.11
N TYR A 44 14.96 -24.47 -21.62
CA TYR A 44 15.34 -23.12 -21.17
C TYR A 44 14.22 -22.09 -21.41
N ASP A 45 13.59 -22.12 -22.59
CA ASP A 45 12.48 -21.23 -22.92
C ASP A 45 11.27 -21.45 -22.01
N SER A 46 10.88 -22.71 -21.78
CA SER A 46 9.73 -23.06 -20.92
C SER A 46 10.02 -22.78 -19.44
N PHE A 47 11.24 -23.05 -18.99
CA PHE A 47 11.68 -22.77 -17.63
C PHE A 47 11.71 -21.27 -17.32
N ILE A 48 12.25 -20.43 -18.22
CA ILE A 48 12.23 -18.97 -18.05
C ILE A 48 10.80 -18.45 -18.02
N LYS A 49 9.93 -18.91 -18.93
CA LYS A 49 8.50 -18.54 -18.90
C LYS A 49 7.87 -18.88 -17.56
N GLY A 50 8.12 -20.10 -17.05
CA GLY A 50 7.66 -20.53 -15.74
C GLY A 50 8.14 -19.63 -14.59
N ILE A 51 9.42 -19.25 -14.56
CA ILE A 51 9.98 -18.34 -13.55
C ILE A 51 9.31 -16.96 -13.63
N VAL A 52 9.21 -16.39 -14.84
CA VAL A 52 8.65 -15.05 -15.04
C VAL A 52 7.20 -15.00 -14.57
N ILE A 53 6.40 -15.99 -14.99
CA ILE A 53 4.99 -16.13 -14.61
C ILE A 53 4.85 -16.29 -13.09
N THR A 54 5.65 -17.17 -12.49
CA THR A 54 5.65 -17.40 -11.04
C THR A 54 6.03 -16.12 -10.27
N SER A 55 7.01 -15.36 -10.77
CA SER A 55 7.44 -14.09 -10.17
C SER A 55 6.34 -13.04 -10.22
N PHE A 56 5.62 -12.92 -11.34
CA PHE A 56 4.43 -12.08 -11.42
C PHE A 56 3.36 -12.54 -10.42
N GLY A 57 3.12 -13.84 -10.30
CA GLY A 57 2.20 -14.40 -9.32
C GLY A 57 2.52 -13.97 -7.88
N LEU A 58 3.78 -14.09 -7.47
CA LEU A 58 4.26 -13.65 -6.16
C LEU A 58 4.06 -12.14 -5.93
N LEU A 59 4.36 -11.31 -6.95
CA LEU A 59 4.16 -9.86 -6.86
C LEU A 59 2.69 -9.49 -6.68
N PHE A 60 1.78 -10.13 -7.43
CA PHE A 60 0.34 -9.89 -7.33
C PHE A 60 -0.22 -10.33 -5.98
N ILE A 61 0.22 -11.48 -5.45
CA ILE A 61 -0.15 -11.94 -4.11
C ILE A 61 0.34 -10.95 -3.05
N ALA A 62 1.61 -10.53 -3.09
CA ALA A 62 2.17 -9.59 -2.13
C ALA A 62 1.41 -8.25 -2.16
N ALA A 63 1.09 -7.74 -3.34
CA ALA A 63 0.29 -6.53 -3.52
C ALA A 63 -1.13 -6.68 -2.94
N GLY A 64 -1.81 -7.80 -3.24
CA GLY A 64 -3.13 -8.11 -2.72
C GLY A 64 -3.17 -8.19 -1.19
N ILE A 65 -2.24 -8.93 -0.59
CA ILE A 65 -2.09 -9.04 0.88
C ILE A 65 -1.83 -7.66 1.50
N PHE A 66 -0.91 -6.88 0.93
CA PHE A 66 -0.57 -5.56 1.42
C PHE A 66 -1.79 -4.62 1.43
N MET A 67 -2.62 -4.67 0.38
CA MET A 67 -3.86 -3.91 0.30
C MET A 67 -4.86 -4.33 1.39
N ILE A 68 -5.10 -5.64 1.55
CA ILE A 68 -6.04 -6.18 2.54
C ILE A 68 -5.60 -5.82 3.97
N ILE A 69 -4.33 -6.04 4.31
CA ILE A 69 -3.79 -5.73 5.65
C ILE A 69 -3.96 -4.23 5.95
N SER A 70 -3.69 -3.39 4.96
CA SER A 70 -3.75 -1.96 5.18
C SER A 70 -5.17 -1.44 5.29
N GLU A 71 -6.13 -2.05 4.58
CA GLU A 71 -7.54 -1.74 4.79
C GLU A 71 -7.99 -2.13 6.20
N LYS A 72 -7.62 -3.33 6.69
CA LYS A 72 -7.89 -3.73 8.07
C LYS A 72 -7.30 -2.75 9.08
N LYS A 73 -6.05 -2.33 8.88
CA LYS A 73 -5.39 -1.32 9.74
C LYS A 73 -6.12 0.02 9.69
N CYS A 74 -6.48 0.52 8.50
CA CYS A 74 -7.23 1.76 8.37
C CYS A 74 -8.62 1.68 9.04
N GLN A 75 -9.32 0.56 8.90
CA GLN A 75 -10.62 0.35 9.54
C GLN A 75 -10.49 0.32 11.06
N ARG A 76 -9.45 -0.34 11.59
CA ARG A 76 -9.14 -0.32 13.02
C ARG A 76 -8.94 1.10 13.54
N ILE A 77 -8.07 1.88 12.91
CA ILE A 77 -7.79 3.27 13.32
C ILE A 77 -9.06 4.13 13.25
N ARG A 78 -9.96 3.88 12.30
CA ARG A 78 -11.25 4.60 12.25
C ARG A 78 -12.17 4.25 13.42
N THR A 79 -12.09 3.03 13.96
CA THR A 79 -12.97 2.58 15.04
C THR A 79 -12.38 2.87 16.42
N THR A 80 -11.06 2.71 16.59
CA THR A 80 -10.38 2.81 17.90
C THR A 80 -9.42 3.99 17.98
N GLY A 81 -9.28 4.76 16.91
CA GLY A 81 -8.29 5.84 16.84
C GLY A 81 -8.64 6.99 17.76
N VAL A 82 -7.62 7.49 18.46
CA VAL A 82 -7.75 8.67 19.32
C VAL A 82 -7.58 9.91 18.46
N PRO A 83 -8.54 10.86 18.49
CA PRO A 83 -8.40 12.12 17.77
C PRO A 83 -7.37 13.01 18.48
N VAL A 84 -6.42 13.52 17.71
CA VAL A 84 -5.50 14.57 18.13
C VAL A 84 -5.45 15.69 17.11
N LYS A 85 -5.00 16.85 17.56
CA LYS A 85 -4.70 17.97 16.67
C LYS A 85 -3.24 17.89 16.22
N GLY A 86 -3.04 18.04 14.91
CA GLY A 86 -1.74 18.30 14.32
C GLY A 86 -1.70 19.67 13.66
N THR A 87 -0.52 20.11 13.26
CA THR A 87 -0.28 21.38 12.57
C THR A 87 0.45 21.11 11.27
N ILE A 88 0.02 21.75 10.19
CA ILE A 88 0.67 21.66 8.89
C ILE A 88 2.00 22.41 8.92
N THR A 89 3.09 21.75 8.55
CA THR A 89 4.44 22.35 8.55
C THR A 89 4.95 22.67 7.15
N LYS A 90 4.54 21.91 6.14
CA LYS A 90 4.94 22.15 4.75
C LYS A 90 3.92 21.57 3.77
N ILE A 91 3.69 22.28 2.68
CA ILE A 91 2.89 21.81 1.55
C ILE A 91 3.81 21.84 0.32
N ILE A 92 3.84 20.74 -0.43
CA ILE A 92 4.52 20.66 -1.72
C ILE A 92 3.45 20.55 -2.78
N GLU A 93 3.42 21.54 -3.66
CA GLU A 93 2.54 21.61 -4.82
C GLU A 93 3.41 21.59 -6.08
N SER A 94 3.56 20.42 -6.67
CA SER A 94 4.24 20.26 -7.97
C SER A 94 3.29 19.57 -8.94
N PRO A 95 3.42 19.81 -10.27
CA PRO A 95 2.62 19.10 -11.26
C PRO A 95 2.77 17.58 -11.07
N GLY A 96 1.67 16.89 -10.74
CA GLY A 96 1.66 15.44 -10.47
C GLY A 96 2.06 15.02 -9.05
N GLU A 97 2.47 15.95 -8.18
CA GLU A 97 2.86 15.64 -6.79
C GLU A 97 2.32 16.70 -5.82
N ARG A 98 1.27 16.35 -5.08
CA ARG A 98 0.73 17.15 -3.98
C ARG A 98 0.93 16.42 -2.66
N ARG A 99 1.77 16.97 -1.79
CA ARG A 99 2.18 16.32 -0.52
C ARG A 99 2.03 17.29 0.65
N LEU A 100 1.52 16.75 1.75
CA LEU A 100 1.35 17.46 3.01
C LEU A 100 2.35 16.94 4.03
N TYR A 101 2.98 17.84 4.77
CA TYR A 101 3.78 17.51 5.94
C TYR A 101 3.15 18.18 7.15
N TYR A 102 3.09 17.45 8.25
CA TYR A 102 2.47 17.91 9.48
C TYR A 102 3.20 17.35 10.69
N GLU A 103 2.97 17.98 11.81
CA GLU A 103 3.48 17.53 13.10
C GLU A 103 2.32 17.45 14.08
N TYR A 104 2.37 16.50 15.00
CA TYR A 104 1.38 16.37 16.07
C TYR A 104 2.05 15.86 17.33
N ARG A 105 1.38 16.04 18.47
CA ARG A 105 1.82 15.48 19.75
C ARG A 105 0.83 14.41 20.21
N ASP A 106 1.36 13.31 20.74
CA ASP A 106 0.53 12.31 21.41
C ASP A 106 0.05 12.82 22.79
N ALA A 107 -0.79 12.03 23.47
CA ALA A 107 -1.25 12.34 24.82
C ALA A 107 -0.11 12.40 25.86
N TYR A 108 1.08 11.87 25.53
CA TYR A 108 2.28 11.88 26.37
C TYR A 108 3.24 13.04 26.02
N GLY A 109 2.84 13.94 25.11
CA GLY A 109 3.62 15.09 24.68
C GLY A 109 4.74 14.80 23.68
N ARG A 110 4.88 13.56 23.19
CA ARG A 110 5.88 13.17 22.19
C ARG A 110 5.51 13.74 20.82
N LEU A 111 6.48 14.41 20.18
CA LEU A 111 6.31 15.01 18.86
C LEU A 111 6.52 13.96 17.77
N TYR A 112 5.54 13.86 16.88
CA TYR A 112 5.59 13.02 15.69
C TYR A 112 5.48 13.88 14.45
N LYS A 113 6.26 13.55 13.42
CA LYS A 113 6.20 14.18 12.12
C LYS A 113 5.60 13.20 11.12
N GLY A 114 4.56 13.63 10.42
CA GLY A 114 3.84 12.85 9.44
C GLY A 114 3.89 13.46 8.04
N LYS A 115 3.57 12.63 7.05
CA LYS A 115 3.49 13.05 5.65
C LYS A 115 2.25 12.45 4.99
N GLY A 116 1.31 13.29 4.58
CA GLY A 116 0.13 12.93 3.81
C GLY A 116 0.47 12.81 2.33
N TYR A 117 0.03 11.72 1.71
CA TYR A 117 0.22 11.47 0.28
C TYR A 117 -1.14 11.55 -0.43
N GLU A 118 -1.13 12.09 -1.65
CA GLU A 118 -2.27 12.15 -2.58
C GLU A 118 -3.38 13.12 -2.18
N LEU A 119 -3.04 14.38 -1.90
CA LEU A 119 -4.05 15.42 -1.85
C LEU A 119 -4.64 15.62 -3.25
N SER A 120 -5.96 15.56 -3.37
CA SER A 120 -6.62 16.07 -4.55
C SER A 120 -6.34 17.56 -4.69
N GLU A 121 -6.43 18.09 -5.91
CA GLU A 121 -6.24 19.50 -6.18
C GLU A 121 -7.14 20.38 -5.31
N ARG A 122 -8.40 19.97 -5.12
CA ARG A 122 -9.37 20.66 -4.27
C ARG A 122 -9.03 20.62 -2.78
N GLU A 123 -8.46 19.51 -2.29
CA GLU A 123 -8.02 19.40 -0.89
C GLU A 123 -6.76 20.22 -0.64
N ALA A 124 -5.83 20.29 -1.59
CA ALA A 124 -4.61 21.07 -1.48
C ALA A 124 -4.89 22.59 -1.40
N TYR A 125 -5.78 23.10 -2.25
CA TYR A 125 -6.10 24.54 -2.30
C TYR A 125 -6.67 25.12 -1.00
N GLY A 126 -7.24 24.29 -0.12
CA GLY A 126 -7.78 24.72 1.18
C GLY A 126 -6.79 24.64 2.34
N LEU A 127 -5.58 24.11 2.13
CA LEU A 127 -4.61 23.86 3.19
C LEU A 127 -3.59 24.99 3.26
N VAL A 128 -3.36 25.51 4.46
CA VAL A 128 -2.38 26.57 4.72
C VAL A 128 -1.41 26.07 5.78
N VAL A 129 -0.12 26.35 5.59
CA VAL A 129 0.91 26.07 6.60
C VAL A 129 0.55 26.79 7.91
N GLY A 130 0.61 26.08 9.02
CA GLY A 130 0.18 26.58 10.33
C GLY A 130 -1.27 26.24 10.70
N ASN A 131 -2.10 25.79 9.75
CA ASN A 131 -3.46 25.35 10.09
C ASN A 131 -3.45 24.06 10.92
N GLU A 132 -4.43 23.96 11.81
CA GLU A 132 -4.72 22.73 12.54
C GLU A 132 -5.38 21.70 11.63
N ILE A 133 -5.01 20.44 11.81
CA ILE A 133 -5.63 19.28 11.15
C ILE A 133 -6.02 18.24 12.19
N ASN A 134 -7.13 17.55 11.95
CA ASN A 134 -7.55 16.44 12.79
C ASN A 134 -6.85 15.16 12.35
N ILE A 135 -6.25 14.44 13.29
CA ILE A 135 -5.53 13.20 13.04
C ILE A 135 -6.08 12.13 13.97
N LEU A 136 -6.46 10.99 13.41
CA LEU A 136 -6.79 9.79 14.19
C LEU A 136 -5.55 8.93 14.33
N ILE A 137 -5.15 8.64 15.55
CA ILE A 137 -3.95 7.86 15.86
C ILE A 137 -4.34 6.48 16.39
N ASP A 138 -3.63 5.43 15.97
CA ASP A 138 -3.74 4.12 16.61
C ASP A 138 -3.17 4.18 18.04
N PRO A 139 -3.98 3.97 19.11
CA PRO A 139 -3.49 4.05 20.49
C PRO A 139 -2.42 3.00 20.81
N GLU A 140 -2.41 1.86 20.13
CA GLU A 140 -1.41 0.81 20.33
C GLU A 140 -0.11 1.10 19.58
N ASN A 141 -0.19 1.84 18.49
CA ASN A 141 0.97 2.15 17.67
C ASN A 141 0.83 3.55 17.06
N PRO A 142 1.27 4.60 17.77
CA PRO A 142 1.07 5.97 17.33
C PRO A 142 1.77 6.29 16.00
N LYS A 143 2.68 5.43 15.51
CA LYS A 143 3.24 5.54 14.17
C LYS A 143 2.16 5.46 13.08
N TYR A 144 1.07 4.73 13.30
CA TYR A 144 -0.05 4.63 12.37
C TYR A 144 -1.14 5.66 12.68
N HIS A 145 -1.48 6.45 11.68
CA HIS A 145 -2.46 7.51 11.83
C HIS A 145 -3.14 7.83 10.50
N ILE A 146 -4.32 8.45 10.59
CA ILE A 146 -5.15 8.87 9.46
C ILE A 146 -5.42 10.37 9.62
N ILE A 147 -5.16 11.14 8.58
CA ILE A 147 -5.57 12.55 8.54
C ILE A 147 -7.05 12.61 8.19
N VAL A 148 -7.82 13.35 8.98
CA VAL A 148 -9.24 13.60 8.76
C VAL A 148 -9.38 15.07 8.35
N LEU A 149 -9.56 15.32 7.06
CA LEU A 149 -9.87 16.66 6.55
C LEU A 149 -11.37 16.92 6.74
N GLU A 150 -11.73 17.96 7.49
CA GLU A 150 -13.14 18.33 7.67
C GLU A 150 -13.68 19.05 6.42
N LYS A 151 -14.86 18.58 6.00
CA LYS A 151 -15.71 18.97 4.86
C LYS A 151 -15.34 18.45 3.46
N THR A 152 -16.18 17.48 3.09
CA THR A 152 -16.61 17.02 1.76
C THR A 152 -15.73 15.97 1.08
N SER A 153 -16.12 14.71 1.29
CA SER A 153 -15.73 13.50 0.53
C SER A 153 -14.54 12.72 1.08
N SER A 154 -14.81 11.93 2.13
CA SER A 154 -14.30 10.60 2.50
C SER A 154 -13.18 9.92 1.66
N HIS A 155 -12.06 10.58 1.37
CA HIS A 155 -10.88 9.93 0.77
C HIS A 155 -9.73 9.87 1.78
N LEU A 156 -9.33 8.64 2.10
CA LEU A 156 -8.27 8.32 3.06
C LEU A 156 -6.91 8.61 2.44
N LEU A 157 -6.20 9.62 2.95
CA LEU A 157 -4.80 9.86 2.62
C LEU A 157 -3.93 8.84 3.37
N ARG A 158 -3.11 8.08 2.62
CA ARG A 158 -2.27 7.00 3.15
C ARG A 158 -0.84 7.51 3.31
N ALA A 159 -0.41 7.76 4.54
CA ALA A 159 0.91 8.28 4.87
C ALA A 159 1.98 7.17 5.01
N LYS A 160 3.16 7.34 4.40
CA LYS A 160 4.39 6.56 4.68
C LYS A 160 5.51 7.52 5.09
N ILE A 161 6.17 7.31 6.23
CA ILE A 161 7.26 8.20 6.71
C ILE A 161 8.62 7.59 6.36
N LYS A 162 9.60 8.44 6.03
CA LYS A 162 11.04 8.16 6.05
C LYS A 162 11.60 8.63 7.40
N GLU A 163 12.36 7.79 8.08
CA GLU A 163 13.09 8.14 9.30
C GLU A 163 14.25 9.11 8.98
N GLY A 164 14.49 10.04 9.89
CA GLY A 164 15.69 10.84 10.00
C GLY A 164 16.25 10.70 11.41
#